data_AF-A0A1Q5J8R1-F1
#
_entry.id   AF-A0A1Q5J8R1-F1
#
_cell.length_a   1.000
_cell.length_b   1.000
_cell.length_c   1.000
_cell.angle_alpha   90.00
_cell.angle_beta   90.00
_cell.angle_gamma   90.00
#
_symmetry.space_group_name_H-M   'P 1'
#
loop_
_entity.id
_entity.type
_entity.pdbx_description
1 polymer ?
#
loop_
_entity_poly.entity_id
_entity_poly.type
_entity_poly.pdbx_seq_one_letter_code
_entity_poly.pdbx_strand_id
1 'polypeptide(L)'
;MTQTCEPITASVPDDPVVPGGECPEVASLVAPYLRIIRSALPPVEAERFFVRALDAHEEERRRAGALQLGFSAYLWDGLGDSWGGSLAHASAWEAMQAIRHLVRKAPRADLAAYLRLGLRLVREFGAGSQARTALPVGA
;
A
#
# COMPACT_ATOMS: atom_id res chain seq x y z
N MET A 1 23.69 50.45 3.35
CA MET A 1 22.75 50.17 2.25
C MET A 1 22.45 48.68 2.27
N THR A 2 21.24 48.32 2.69
CA THR A 2 20.72 46.96 2.83
C THR A 2 20.11 46.51 1.50
N GLN A 3 20.52 45.35 0.98
CA GLN A 3 19.79 44.66 -0.10
C GLN A 3 19.25 43.35 0.47
N THR A 4 17.94 43.35 0.66
CA THR A 4 17.13 42.18 0.99
C THR A 4 16.84 41.45 -0.32
N CYS A 5 17.40 40.26 -0.52
CA CYS A 5 16.97 39.39 -1.62
C CYS A 5 15.67 38.70 -1.21
N GLU A 6 14.56 39.08 -1.83
CA GLU A 6 13.31 38.33 -1.70
C GLU A 6 13.42 36.96 -2.41
N PRO A 7 12.90 35.88 -1.82
CA PRO A 7 12.78 34.61 -2.51
C PRO A 7 11.58 34.67 -3.45
N ILE A 8 11.86 34.63 -4.76
CA ILE A 8 10.88 34.42 -5.82
C ILE A 8 10.22 33.05 -5.58
N THR A 9 8.97 33.05 -5.14
CA THR A 9 8.09 31.88 -5.17
C THR A 9 7.74 31.58 -6.62
N ALA A 10 8.51 30.68 -7.23
CA ALA A 10 8.12 30.06 -8.49
C ALA A 10 6.87 29.20 -8.24
N SER A 11 5.73 29.63 -8.78
CA SER A 11 4.54 28.80 -8.87
C SER A 11 4.86 27.60 -9.78
N VAL A 12 4.96 26.41 -9.19
CA VAL A 12 5.11 25.17 -9.96
C VAL A 12 3.77 24.89 -10.66
N PRO A 13 3.76 24.74 -11.99
CA PRO A 13 2.55 24.46 -12.74
C PRO A 13 2.17 22.98 -12.58
N ASP A 14 0.86 22.76 -12.39
CA ASP A 14 0.13 21.50 -12.53
C ASP A 14 0.78 20.24 -11.92
N ASP A 15 0.48 20.04 -10.63
CA ASP A 15 0.58 18.74 -9.95
C ASP A 15 -0.34 17.76 -10.71
N PRO A 16 0.17 16.68 -11.35
CA PRO A 16 -0.71 15.70 -11.95
C PRO A 16 -1.48 15.04 -10.80
N VAL A 17 -2.77 15.39 -10.68
CA VAL A 17 -3.70 14.74 -9.77
C VAL A 17 -3.79 13.27 -10.21
N VAL A 18 -2.97 12.42 -9.61
CA VAL A 18 -3.06 10.98 -9.78
C VAL A 18 -4.41 10.56 -9.21
N PRO A 19 -5.30 9.93 -10.00
CA PRO A 19 -6.62 9.56 -9.53
C PRO A 19 -6.49 8.56 -8.38
N GLY A 20 -6.87 8.94 -7.15
CA GLY A 20 -6.95 8.00 -6.02
C GLY A 20 -6.34 8.45 -4.69
N GLY A 21 -5.79 9.67 -4.57
CA GLY A 21 -5.21 10.15 -3.31
C GLY A 21 -3.76 9.69 -3.06
N GLU A 22 -3.10 9.21 -4.12
CA GLU A 22 -1.68 8.83 -4.10
C GLU A 22 -0.81 10.07 -4.35
N CYS A 23 0.23 10.23 -3.55
CA CYS A 23 1.21 11.30 -3.69
C CYS A 23 2.30 10.83 -4.67
N PRO A 24 2.48 11.47 -5.84
CA PRO A 24 3.34 10.95 -6.92
C PRO A 24 4.77 10.59 -6.48
N GLU A 25 5.36 11.42 -5.62
CA GLU A 25 6.71 11.24 -5.08
C GLU A 25 6.81 9.98 -4.21
N VAL A 26 5.75 9.66 -3.47
CA VAL A 26 5.69 8.51 -2.57
C VAL A 26 5.29 7.25 -3.34
N ALA A 27 4.45 7.38 -4.37
CA ALA A 27 3.99 6.25 -5.18
C ALA A 27 5.17 5.48 -5.80
N SER A 28 6.17 6.20 -6.31
CA SER A 28 7.40 5.61 -6.86
C SER A 28 8.19 4.82 -5.82
N LEU A 29 8.18 5.24 -4.56
CA LEU A 29 8.85 4.58 -3.45
C LEU A 29 8.05 3.40 -2.89
N VAL A 30 6.71 3.46 -2.94
CA VAL A 30 5.79 2.43 -2.46
C VAL A 30 5.66 1.27 -3.45
N ALA A 31 5.72 1.54 -4.76
CA ALA A 31 5.49 0.55 -5.81
C ALA A 31 6.35 -0.73 -5.70
N PRO A 32 7.66 -0.67 -5.37
CA PRO A 32 8.47 -1.87 -5.16
C PRO A 32 7.94 -2.77 -4.03
N TYR A 33 7.45 -2.19 -2.93
CA TYR A 33 6.94 -2.94 -1.79
C TYR A 33 5.58 -3.59 -2.08
N LEU A 34 4.70 -2.89 -2.81
CA LEU A 34 3.47 -3.51 -3.32
C LEU A 34 3.77 -4.71 -4.23
N ARG A 35 4.81 -4.61 -5.06
CA ARG A 35 5.28 -5.73 -5.89
C ARG A 35 5.80 -6.88 -5.04
N ILE A 36 6.58 -6.61 -3.99
CA ILE A 36 7.10 -7.65 -3.08
C ILE A 36 5.93 -8.43 -2.47
N ILE A 37 4.94 -7.76 -1.89
CA ILE A 37 3.78 -8.43 -1.27
C ILE A 37 3.07 -9.32 -2.28
N ARG A 38 2.78 -8.80 -3.48
CA ARG A 38 2.09 -9.54 -4.54
C ARG A 38 2.89 -10.74 -5.05
N SER A 39 4.22 -10.63 -5.11
CA SER A 39 5.08 -11.72 -5.59
C SER A 39 5.40 -12.76 -4.52
N ALA A 40 5.38 -12.37 -3.24
CA ALA A 40 5.70 -13.26 -2.13
C ALA A 40 4.51 -14.16 -1.75
N LEU A 41 3.28 -13.66 -1.86
CA LEU A 41 2.08 -14.36 -1.43
C LEU A 41 1.29 -14.94 -2.60
N PRO A 42 0.62 -16.10 -2.44
CA PRO A 42 -0.42 -16.55 -3.35
C PRO A 42 -1.51 -15.47 -3.55
N PRO A 43 -2.13 -15.34 -4.74
CA PRO A 43 -3.06 -14.24 -5.02
C PRO A 43 -4.21 -14.10 -4.02
N VAL A 44 -4.82 -15.20 -3.59
CA VAL A 44 -5.91 -15.22 -2.60
C VAL A 44 -5.43 -14.71 -1.24
N GLU A 45 -4.20 -15.08 -0.85
CA GLU A 45 -3.59 -14.67 0.40
C GLU A 45 -3.14 -13.20 0.33
N ALA A 46 -2.59 -12.75 -0.79
CA ALA A 46 -2.24 -11.35 -1.03
C ALA A 46 -3.47 -10.44 -0.95
N GLU A 47 -4.59 -10.85 -1.57
CA GLU A 47 -5.86 -10.13 -1.47
C GLU A 47 -6.33 -10.04 -0.01
N ARG A 48 -6.35 -11.16 0.71
CA ARG A 48 -6.71 -11.19 2.14
C ARG A 48 -5.80 -10.26 2.94
N PHE A 49 -4.49 -10.29 2.69
CA PHE A 49 -3.52 -9.45 3.37
C PHE A 49 -3.80 -7.95 3.16
N PHE A 50 -4.07 -7.51 1.93
CA PHE A 50 -4.43 -6.11 1.65
C PHE A 50 -5.77 -5.71 2.29
N VAL A 51 -6.77 -6.60 2.29
CA VAL A 51 -8.04 -6.35 2.98
C VAL A 51 -7.82 -6.18 4.49
N ARG A 52 -7.04 -7.07 5.12
CA ARG A 52 -6.72 -6.95 6.55
C ARG A 52 -5.90 -5.71 6.88
N ALA A 53 -5.01 -5.29 5.98
CA ALA A 53 -4.30 -4.02 6.13
C ALA A 53 -5.25 -2.81 6.04
N LEU A 54 -6.28 -2.84 5.18
CA LEU A 54 -7.30 -1.79 5.14
C LEU A 54 -8.09 -1.76 6.45
N ASP A 55 -8.59 -2.91 6.91
CA ASP A 55 -9.32 -3.03 8.17
C ASP A 55 -8.49 -2.47 9.34
N ALA A 56 -7.21 -2.84 9.42
CA ALA A 56 -6.29 -2.38 10.45
C ALA A 56 -6.03 -0.86 10.39
N HIS A 57 -5.94 -0.29 9.19
CA HIS A 57 -5.80 1.15 9.01
C HIS A 57 -7.05 1.91 9.45
N GLU A 58 -8.24 1.40 9.09
CA GLU A 58 -9.51 1.99 9.51
C GLU A 58 -9.71 1.88 11.03
N GLU A 59 -9.32 0.76 11.64
CA GLU A 59 -9.34 0.57 13.10
C GLU A 59 -8.45 1.58 13.82
N GLU A 60 -7.19 1.73 13.37
CA GLU A 60 -6.24 2.72 13.92
C GLU A 60 -6.81 4.14 13.79
N ARG A 61 -7.44 4.46 12.66
CA ARG A 61 -8.07 5.78 12.45
C ARG A 61 -9.29 5.99 13.36
N ARG A 62 -10.16 4.99 13.48
CA ARG A 62 -11.40 5.09 14.26
C ARG A 62 -11.14 5.30 15.74
N ARG A 63 -10.05 4.71 16.24
CA ARG A 63 -9.68 4.82 17.65
C ARG A 63 -8.72 5.97 17.93
N ALA A 64 -8.19 6.67 16.92
CA ALA A 64 -7.19 7.73 17.08
C ALA A 64 -7.46 8.64 18.30
N GLY A 65 -6.52 8.68 19.25
CA GLY A 65 -6.66 9.42 20.52
C GLY A 65 -6.85 8.56 21.78
N ALA A 66 -7.06 7.24 21.65
CA ALA A 66 -7.06 6.30 22.79
C ALA A 66 -5.72 5.55 22.96
N LEU A 67 -5.43 5.02 24.16
CA LEU A 67 -4.32 4.07 24.41
C LEU A 67 -4.49 2.81 23.53
N GLN A 68 -3.56 2.57 22.60
CA GLN A 68 -3.75 1.60 21.51
C GLN A 68 -2.50 0.82 21.11
N LEU A 69 -2.75 -0.36 20.53
CA LEU A 69 -1.75 -1.29 20.00
C LEU A 69 -1.29 -0.93 18.56
N GLY A 70 -1.87 0.09 17.92
CA GLY A 70 -1.47 0.61 16.61
C GLY A 70 -1.77 -0.33 15.42
N PHE A 71 -1.59 0.18 14.20
CA PHE A 71 -1.85 -0.54 12.94
C PHE A 71 -1.31 -1.97 12.91
N SER A 72 -0.05 -2.16 13.29
CA SER A 72 0.61 -3.46 13.17
C SER A 72 -0.05 -4.51 14.07
N ALA A 73 -0.50 -4.13 15.27
CA ALA A 73 -1.20 -5.07 16.13
C ALA A 73 -2.57 -5.46 15.57
N TYR A 74 -3.33 -4.49 15.02
CA TYR A 74 -4.60 -4.80 14.36
C TYR A 74 -4.42 -5.66 13.12
N LEU A 75 -3.35 -5.42 12.35
CA LEU A 75 -3.03 -6.26 11.20
C LEU A 75 -2.67 -7.68 11.64
N TRP A 76 -1.82 -7.83 12.66
CA TRP A 76 -1.45 -9.14 13.20
C TRP A 76 -2.68 -9.93 13.66
N ASP A 77 -3.54 -9.28 14.46
CA ASP A 77 -4.80 -9.84 14.95
C ASP A 77 -5.72 -10.28 13.79
N GLY A 78 -5.86 -9.44 12.75
CA GLY A 78 -6.69 -9.74 11.58
C GLY A 78 -6.17 -10.85 10.67
N LEU A 79 -4.86 -11.13 10.70
CA LEU A 79 -4.22 -12.21 9.93
C LEU A 79 -4.33 -13.57 10.63
N GLY A 80 -4.42 -13.57 11.97
CA GLY A 80 -4.60 -14.76 12.80
C GLY A 80 -3.34 -15.60 12.99
N ASP A 81 -3.44 -16.64 13.81
CA ASP A 81 -2.30 -17.41 14.33
C ASP A 81 -1.51 -18.19 13.27
N SER A 82 -2.08 -18.43 12.09
CA SER A 82 -1.37 -19.08 10.98
C SER A 82 -0.38 -18.15 10.27
N TRP A 83 -0.42 -16.85 10.54
CA TRP A 83 0.50 -15.88 9.95
C TRP A 83 1.91 -16.00 10.55
N GLY A 84 2.93 -15.61 9.77
CA GLY A 84 4.32 -15.58 10.26
C GLY A 84 5.09 -16.90 10.18
N GLY A 85 4.45 -18.00 9.77
CA GLY A 85 5.11 -19.31 9.61
C GLY A 85 6.04 -19.47 8.39
N SER A 86 6.27 -18.42 7.58
CA SER A 86 7.06 -18.52 6.34
C SER A 86 7.85 -17.24 6.03
N LEU A 87 8.91 -17.38 5.23
CA LEU A 87 9.67 -16.24 4.69
C LEU A 87 8.79 -15.35 3.79
N ALA A 88 7.78 -15.92 3.14
CA ALA A 88 6.82 -15.16 2.35
C ALA A 88 5.98 -14.22 3.24
N HIS A 89 5.48 -14.73 4.39
CA HIS A 89 4.76 -13.91 5.37
C HIS A 89 5.65 -12.81 5.95
N ALA A 90 6.89 -13.15 6.32
CA ALA A 90 7.85 -12.16 6.82
C ALA A 90 8.15 -11.07 5.77
N SER A 91 8.36 -11.46 4.50
CA SER A 91 8.62 -10.51 3.42
C SER A 91 7.44 -9.57 3.18
N ALA A 92 6.21 -10.09 3.18
CA ALA A 92 5.01 -9.28 3.03
C ALA A 92 4.79 -8.34 4.21
N TRP A 93 5.07 -8.81 5.43
CA TRP A 93 5.02 -8.01 6.64
C TRP A 93 6.00 -6.84 6.59
N GLU A 94 7.28 -7.09 6.32
CA GLU A 94 8.30 -6.05 6.26
C GLU A 94 8.03 -5.03 5.14
N ALA A 95 7.57 -5.51 3.98
CA ALA A 95 7.14 -4.62 2.90
C ALA A 95 5.98 -3.71 3.33
N MET A 96 5.00 -4.22 4.07
CA MET A 96 3.91 -3.40 4.62
C MET A 96 4.40 -2.36 5.63
N GLN A 97 5.32 -2.73 6.52
CA GLN A 97 5.91 -1.78 7.47
C GLN A 97 6.70 -0.67 6.74
N ALA A 98 7.42 -1.01 5.68
CA ALA A 98 8.14 -0.04 4.84
C ALA A 98 7.17 0.95 4.18
N ILE A 99 6.07 0.47 3.58
CA ILE A 99 5.02 1.32 3.00
C ILE A 99 4.48 2.27 4.06
N ARG A 100 4.13 1.76 5.24
CA ARG A 100 3.58 2.57 6.33
C ARG A 100 4.56 3.64 6.79
N HIS A 101 5.85 3.30 6.90
CA HIS A 101 6.90 4.26 7.27
C HIS A 101 7.06 5.37 6.25
N LEU A 102 7.05 5.03 4.95
CA LEU A 102 7.12 6.00 3.87
C LEU A 102 5.92 6.95 3.88
N VAL A 103 4.71 6.40 4.01
CA VAL A 103 3.47 7.19 4.04
C VAL A 103 3.41 8.11 5.25
N ARG A 104 3.80 7.63 6.44
CA ARG A 104 3.83 8.47 7.66
C ARG A 104 4.78 9.65 7.56
N LYS A 105 5.82 9.58 6.72
CA LYS A 105 6.77 10.67 6.49
C LYS A 105 6.29 11.67 5.45
N ALA A 106 5.21 11.38 4.74
CA ALA A 106 4.69 12.21 3.66
C ALA A 106 3.28 12.74 4.02
N PRO A 107 3.14 14.02 4.38
CA PRO A 107 1.86 14.59 4.85
C PRO A 107 0.71 14.50 3.86
N ARG A 108 1.02 14.44 2.55
CA ARG A 108 0.03 14.35 1.46
C ARG A 108 -0.31 12.91 1.06
N ALA A 109 0.35 11.91 1.62
CA ALA A 109 0.16 10.51 1.25
C ALA A 109 -0.97 9.86 2.07
N ASP A 110 -1.87 9.16 1.39
CA ASP A 110 -2.90 8.33 2.04
C ASP A 110 -2.51 6.84 1.97
N LEU A 111 -2.38 6.19 3.13
CA LEU A 111 -2.09 4.76 3.20
C LEU A 111 -3.22 3.95 2.56
N ALA A 112 -4.48 4.36 2.77
CA ALA A 112 -5.63 3.63 2.23
C ALA A 112 -5.62 3.62 0.69
N ALA A 113 -5.15 4.70 0.05
CA ALA A 113 -4.99 4.76 -1.40
C ALA A 113 -4.05 3.67 -1.92
N TYR A 114 -2.84 3.56 -1.34
CA TYR A 114 -1.86 2.55 -1.74
C TYR A 114 -2.30 1.11 -1.45
N LEU A 115 -3.02 0.88 -0.35
CA LEU A 115 -3.58 -0.44 -0.05
C LEU A 115 -4.67 -0.84 -1.06
N ARG A 116 -5.53 0.11 -1.47
CA ARG A 116 -6.53 -0.12 -2.53
C ARG A 116 -5.88 -0.35 -3.89
N LEU A 117 -4.78 0.34 -4.20
CA LEU A 117 -3.98 0.06 -5.40
C LEU A 117 -3.41 -1.36 -5.36
N GLY A 118 -2.78 -1.76 -4.26
CA GLY A 118 -2.28 -3.13 -4.07
C GLY A 118 -3.36 -4.19 -4.29
N LEU A 119 -4.54 -3.99 -3.68
CA LEU A 119 -5.70 -4.86 -3.84
C LEU A 119 -6.18 -4.94 -5.30
N ARG A 120 -6.27 -3.79 -5.99
CA ARG A 120 -6.64 -3.74 -7.41
C ARG A 120 -5.64 -4.53 -8.26
N LEU A 121 -4.35 -4.32 -8.05
CA LEU A 121 -3.27 -4.99 -8.78
C LEU A 121 -3.27 -6.51 -8.57
N VAL A 122 -3.64 -7.01 -7.39
CA VAL A 122 -3.79 -8.45 -7.13
C VAL A 122 -4.97 -9.02 -7.93
N ARG A 123 -6.12 -8.34 -7.92
CA ARG A 123 -7.34 -8.77 -8.62
C ARG A 123 -7.18 -8.80 -10.13
N GLU A 124 -6.57 -7.77 -10.72
CA GLU A 124 -6.31 -7.70 -12.16
C GLU A 124 -5.38 -8.83 -12.63
N PHE A 125 -4.34 -9.14 -11.85
CA PHE A 125 -3.43 -10.25 -12.16
C PHE A 125 -4.08 -11.64 -11.96
N GLY A 126 -4.96 -11.79 -10.97
CA GLY A 126 -5.74 -13.01 -10.77
C GLY A 126 -6.69 -13.31 -11.93
N ALA A 127 -7.39 -12.28 -12.42
CA ALA A 127 -8.29 -12.39 -13.58
C ALA A 127 -7.54 -12.70 -14.88
N GLY A 128 -6.38 -12.06 -15.11
CA GLY A 128 -5.54 -12.31 -16.28
C GLY A 128 -4.86 -13.67 -16.31
N SER A 129 -4.74 -14.35 -15.16
CA SER A 129 -4.27 -15.73 -15.07
C SER A 129 -5.36 -16.72 -15.51
N GLN A 130 -6.62 -16.51 -15.09
CA GLN A 130 -7.75 -17.34 -15.49
C GLN A 130 -8.11 -17.19 -16.99
N ALA A 131 -7.99 -15.99 -17.55
CA ALA A 131 -8.27 -15.75 -18.97
C ALA A 131 -7.29 -16.48 -19.91
N ARG A 132 -6.03 -16.70 -19.49
CA ARG A 132 -5.03 -17.43 -20.30
C ARG A 132 -5.23 -18.94 -20.29
N THR A 133 -5.82 -19.51 -19.24
CA THR A 133 -6.15 -20.94 -19.16
C THR A 133 -7.39 -21.31 -19.98
N ALA A 134 -8.21 -20.32 -20.35
CA ALA A 134 -9.47 -20.53 -21.07
C ALA A 134 -9.34 -20.50 -22.60
N LEU A 135 -8.12 -20.46 -23.17
CA LEU A 135 -7.94 -20.59 -24.61
C LEU A 135 -8.10 -22.07 -25.01
N PRO A 136 -9.11 -22.44 -25.82
CA PRO A 136 -9.17 -23.77 -26.38
C PRO A 136 -7.99 -23.92 -27.34
N VAL A 137 -7.14 -24.92 -27.10
CA VAL A 137 -6.21 -25.42 -28.12
C VAL A 137 -7.09 -26.03 -29.21
N GLY A 138 -7.37 -25.23 -30.24
CA GLY A 138 -8.12 -25.63 -31.41
C GLY A 138 -7.40 -26.75 -32.16
N ALA A 139 -8.18 -27.77 -32.51
CA ALA A 139 -7.83 -28.98 -33.24
C ALA A 139 -7.35 -28.73 -34.68
#